data_AF-A0A6C0M408-F1
#
_entry.id   AF-A0A6C0M408-F1
#
_cell.length_a   1.000
_cell.length_b   1.000
_cell.length_c   1.000
_cell.angle_alpha   90.00
_cell.angle_beta   90.00
_cell.angle_gamma   90.00
#
_symmetry.space_group_name_H-M   'P 1'
#
loop_
_entity.id
_entity.type
_entity.pdbx_description
1 polymer ?
#
loop_
_entity_poly.entity_id
_entity_poly.type
_entity_poly.pdbx_seq_one_letter_code
_entity_poly.pdbx_strand_id
1 'polypeptide(L)'
;MGGGGVIPVALHNGDLYFLFGQENDVIKDASKNQDWGDFGGSSKPGESEMDTCVREGAEELNGFYGNKRDFRALLLKNQLLKLTYDTRVTYLMRVDYDERLPFYFNNNYRFIKETANLRSIAAHPENGYFEKSHVRWFTLADLKRERGAFREYFRNFLDMIQYRAPEIRRLMHKRRSNKRSNKRSNKRNKRSKTRTRRY
;
A
#
# COMPACT_ATOMS: atom_id res chain seq x y z
N MET A 1 -17.75 12.96 7.54
CA MET A 1 -17.64 12.03 6.39
C MET A 1 -16.46 11.12 6.65
N GLY A 2 -16.56 9.84 6.30
CA GLY A 2 -15.47 8.88 6.54
C GLY A 2 -14.29 9.09 5.59
N GLY A 3 -13.16 8.46 5.90
CA GLY A 3 -12.00 8.41 5.04
C GLY A 3 -11.55 6.98 4.77
N GLY A 4 -11.00 6.73 3.59
CA GLY A 4 -10.53 5.41 3.18
C GLY A 4 -9.10 5.49 2.63
N GLY A 5 -8.25 4.56 3.05
CA GLY A 5 -6.88 4.46 2.57
C GLY A 5 -6.30 3.06 2.57
N VAL A 6 -5.07 2.95 2.08
CA VAL A 6 -4.35 1.69 1.93
C VAL A 6 -2.87 1.86 2.23
N ILE A 7 -2.28 0.85 2.87
CA ILE A 7 -0.83 0.76 3.09
C ILE A 7 -0.34 -0.56 2.48
N PRO A 8 0.46 -0.50 1.41
CA PRO A 8 1.21 -1.66 0.93
C PRO A 8 2.21 -2.15 2.00
N VAL A 9 2.20 -3.44 2.28
CA VAL A 9 3.04 -4.09 3.28
C VAL A 9 3.82 -5.22 2.65
N ALA A 10 5.13 -5.21 2.84
CA ALA A 10 6.04 -6.24 2.37
C ALA A 10 6.80 -6.90 3.52
N LEU A 11 7.27 -8.13 3.28
CA LEU A 11 8.17 -8.85 4.19
C LEU A 11 9.46 -9.16 3.44
N HIS A 12 10.56 -8.52 3.86
CA HIS A 12 11.86 -8.63 3.21
C HIS A 12 12.93 -8.89 4.26
N ASN A 13 13.80 -9.89 4.03
CA ASN A 13 14.85 -10.32 4.96
C ASN A 13 14.41 -10.56 6.41
N GLY A 14 13.14 -10.92 6.61
CA GLY A 14 12.59 -11.14 7.94
C GLY A 14 11.98 -9.90 8.58
N ASP A 15 12.02 -8.73 7.95
CA ASP A 15 11.46 -7.49 8.46
C ASP A 15 10.22 -7.04 7.70
N LEU A 16 9.32 -6.39 8.43
CA LEU A 16 8.11 -5.78 7.87
C LEU A 16 8.45 -4.39 7.34
N TYR A 17 8.06 -4.14 6.09
CA TYR A 17 8.18 -2.86 5.43
C TYR A 17 6.79 -2.36 5.04
N PHE A 18 6.55 -1.08 5.28
CA PHE A 18 5.28 -0.40 5.02
C PHE A 18 5.55 0.75 4.05
N LEU A 19 4.84 0.80 2.94
CA LEU A 19 4.98 1.88 1.97
C LEU A 19 4.08 3.03 2.38
N PHE A 20 4.67 4.22 2.53
CA PHE A 20 3.94 5.45 2.80
C PHE A 20 4.28 6.48 1.74
N GLY A 21 3.36 7.42 1.52
CA GLY A 21 3.51 8.54 0.61
C GLY A 21 3.69 9.84 1.37
N GLN A 22 4.49 10.74 0.81
CA GLN A 22 4.65 12.12 1.26
C GLN A 22 3.76 13.02 0.41
N GLU A 23 2.98 13.92 1.02
CA GLU A 23 2.17 14.90 0.30
C GLU A 23 3.03 15.79 -0.63
N ASN A 24 2.42 16.30 -1.69
CA ASN A 24 3.08 17.16 -2.68
C ASN A 24 3.20 18.61 -2.22
N ASP A 25 4.07 19.39 -2.88
CA ASP A 25 4.32 20.78 -2.48
C ASP A 25 3.22 21.78 -2.84
N VAL A 26 2.20 21.35 -3.58
CA VAL A 26 1.06 22.18 -3.96
C VAL A 26 -0.04 22.11 -2.89
N ILE A 27 -0.21 20.93 -2.28
CA ILE A 27 -1.23 20.64 -1.27
C ILE A 27 -0.63 20.70 0.15
N LYS A 28 0.69 20.50 0.30
CA LYS A 28 1.32 20.61 1.62
C LYS A 28 1.31 22.05 2.11
N ASP A 29 1.02 22.18 3.39
CA ASP A 29 1.26 23.40 4.13
C ASP A 29 2.78 23.55 4.32
N ALA A 30 3.39 24.51 3.62
CA ALA A 30 4.83 24.74 3.65
C ALA A 30 5.37 25.06 5.05
N SER A 31 4.50 25.37 6.02
CA SER A 31 4.87 25.57 7.42
C SER A 31 4.98 24.27 8.24
N LYS A 32 4.63 23.12 7.65
CA LYS A 32 4.58 21.82 8.33
C LYS A 32 5.56 20.84 7.72
N ASN A 33 6.36 20.19 8.57
CA ASN A 33 7.25 19.08 8.21
C ASN A 33 6.55 17.70 8.34
N GLN A 34 5.22 17.64 8.22
CA GLN A 34 4.41 16.48 8.61
C GLN A 34 3.58 15.96 7.44
N ASP A 35 4.24 15.30 6.50
CA ASP A 35 3.66 15.03 5.19
C ASP A 35 3.50 13.55 4.87
N TRP A 36 3.98 12.64 5.74
CA TRP A 36 3.85 11.20 5.50
C TRP A 36 2.49 10.66 5.95
N GLY A 37 1.88 9.83 5.11
CA GLY A 37 0.60 9.18 5.36
C GLY A 37 0.40 7.93 4.50
N ASP A 38 -0.75 7.27 4.69
CA ASP A 38 -1.22 6.24 3.78
C ASP A 38 -1.60 6.80 2.41
N PHE A 39 -2.01 5.91 1.51
CA PHE A 39 -2.59 6.31 0.23
C PHE A 39 -4.10 6.38 0.38
N GLY A 40 -4.66 7.57 0.57
CA GLY A 40 -6.01 7.70 1.13
C GLY A 40 -6.56 9.11 1.21
N GLY A 41 -7.89 9.20 1.25
CA GLY A 41 -8.61 10.46 1.22
C GLY A 41 -10.05 10.32 1.73
N SER A 42 -10.87 11.35 1.45
CA SER A 42 -12.25 11.42 1.94
C SER A 42 -13.20 10.65 1.03
N SER A 43 -14.21 10.00 1.60
CA SER A 43 -15.27 9.35 0.80
C SER A 43 -16.07 10.38 0.01
N LYS A 44 -16.39 10.08 -1.26
CA LYS A 44 -17.37 10.86 -2.03
C LYS A 44 -18.81 10.37 -1.76
N PRO A 45 -19.85 11.19 -1.99
CA PRO A 45 -21.25 10.77 -1.81
C PRO A 45 -21.55 9.48 -2.58
N GLY A 46 -22.08 8.48 -1.88
CA GLY A 46 -22.42 7.17 -2.45
C GLY A 46 -21.26 6.18 -2.56
N GLU A 47 -20.01 6.55 -2.23
CA GLU A 47 -18.89 5.59 -2.18
C GLU A 47 -18.98 4.70 -0.94
N SER A 48 -18.80 3.38 -1.12
CA SER A 48 -18.48 2.53 0.01
C SER A 48 -17.06 2.80 0.51
N GLU A 49 -16.75 2.36 1.73
CA GLU A 49 -15.40 2.46 2.29
C GLU A 49 -14.36 1.78 1.38
N MET A 50 -14.66 0.59 0.86
CA MET A 50 -13.77 -0.13 -0.05
C MET A 50 -13.61 0.61 -1.37
N ASP A 51 -14.67 1.22 -1.90
CA ASP A 51 -14.60 1.99 -3.14
C ASP A 51 -13.73 3.24 -2.97
N THR A 52 -13.85 3.90 -1.81
CA THR A 52 -12.98 5.02 -1.42
C THR A 52 -11.52 4.56 -1.38
N CYS A 53 -11.19 3.50 -0.64
CA CYS A 53 -9.82 2.98 -0.52
C CYS A 53 -9.22 2.59 -1.89
N VAL A 54 -10.04 2.01 -2.78
CA VAL A 54 -9.62 1.60 -4.12
C VAL A 54 -9.39 2.81 -5.02
N ARG A 55 -10.25 3.83 -4.97
CA ARG A 55 -10.10 5.06 -5.75
C ARG A 55 -8.83 5.79 -5.30
N GLU A 56 -8.76 6.15 -4.02
CA GLU A 56 -7.65 6.92 -3.46
C GLU A 56 -6.32 6.18 -3.64
N GLY A 57 -6.28 4.89 -3.33
CA GLY A 57 -5.08 4.07 -3.52
C GLY A 57 -4.62 4.03 -4.98
N ALA A 58 -5.53 3.88 -5.95
CA ALA A 58 -5.16 3.84 -7.35
C ALA A 58 -4.71 5.21 -7.90
N GLU A 59 -5.39 6.29 -7.48
CA GLU A 59 -5.09 7.66 -7.87
C GLU A 59 -3.72 8.09 -7.31
N GLU A 60 -3.48 7.94 -6.01
CA GLU A 60 -2.27 8.41 -5.35
C GLU A 60 -1.03 7.52 -5.59
N LEU A 61 -1.23 6.22 -5.86
CA LEU A 61 -0.12 5.33 -6.27
C LEU A 61 0.22 5.48 -7.76
N ASN A 62 -0.41 6.42 -8.47
CA ASN A 62 -0.09 6.77 -9.87
C ASN A 62 -0.01 5.56 -10.81
N GLY A 63 -0.87 4.55 -10.59
CA GLY A 63 -0.90 3.34 -11.42
C GLY A 63 0.26 2.35 -11.23
N PHE A 64 1.17 2.56 -10.27
CA PHE A 64 2.30 1.63 -10.01
C PHE A 64 1.85 0.22 -9.60
N TYR A 65 0.62 0.08 -9.11
CA TYR A 65 -0.03 -1.20 -8.82
C TYR A 65 -1.20 -1.50 -9.76
N GLY A 66 -1.19 -0.88 -10.96
CA GLY A 66 -2.23 -0.99 -11.98
C GLY A 66 -3.32 0.08 -11.85
N ASN A 67 -4.27 0.07 -12.79
CA ASN A 67 -5.41 0.98 -12.77
C ASN A 67 -6.41 0.59 -11.65
N LYS A 68 -7.49 1.38 -11.46
CA LYS A 68 -8.51 1.15 -10.43
C LYS A 68 -9.05 -0.29 -10.38
N ARG A 69 -9.25 -0.94 -11.54
CA ARG A 69 -9.74 -2.33 -11.61
C ARG A 69 -8.68 -3.31 -11.12
N ASP A 70 -7.45 -3.16 -11.60
CA ASP A 70 -6.32 -4.01 -11.21
C ASP A 70 -6.02 -3.85 -9.72
N PHE A 71 -6.03 -2.61 -9.24
CA PHE A 71 -5.80 -2.26 -7.84
C PHE A 71 -6.88 -2.87 -6.93
N ARG A 72 -8.16 -2.79 -7.31
CA ARG A 72 -9.25 -3.46 -6.57
C ARG A 72 -9.01 -4.96 -6.44
N ALA A 73 -8.68 -5.62 -7.54
CA ALA A 73 -8.41 -7.05 -7.54
C ALA A 73 -7.19 -7.40 -6.69
N LEU A 74 -6.15 -6.56 -6.72
CA LEU A 74 -4.97 -6.68 -5.88
C LEU A 74 -5.33 -6.55 -4.40
N LEU A 75 -6.04 -5.48 -4.00
CA LEU A 75 -6.42 -5.20 -2.62
C LEU A 75 -7.25 -6.34 -2.03
N LEU A 76 -8.34 -6.73 -2.70
CA LEU A 76 -9.24 -7.79 -2.21
C LEU A 76 -8.51 -9.13 -2.04
N LYS A 77 -7.60 -9.46 -2.97
CA LYS A 77 -6.83 -10.71 -2.93
C LYS A 77 -5.73 -10.69 -1.87
N ASN A 78 -5.19 -9.52 -1.54
CA ASN A 78 -3.99 -9.35 -0.72
C ASN A 78 -4.22 -8.67 0.62
N GLN A 79 -5.46 -8.37 0.98
CA GLN A 79 -5.80 -7.81 2.28
C GLN A 79 -5.22 -8.64 3.44
N LEU A 80 -4.57 -7.95 4.37
CA LEU A 80 -4.03 -8.52 5.60
C LEU A 80 -4.94 -8.19 6.77
N LEU A 81 -5.18 -6.90 6.97
CA LEU A 81 -5.87 -6.36 8.14
C LEU A 81 -6.56 -5.05 7.75
N LYS A 82 -7.73 -4.81 8.33
CA LYS A 82 -8.40 -3.51 8.28
C LYS A 82 -8.15 -2.80 9.61
N LEU A 83 -7.63 -1.57 9.55
CA LEU A 83 -7.47 -0.71 10.71
C LEU A 83 -8.54 0.37 10.66
N THR A 84 -9.18 0.64 11.79
CA THR A 84 -10.19 1.69 11.92
C THR A 84 -9.81 2.57 13.10
N TYR A 85 -9.79 3.88 12.87
CA TYR A 85 -9.61 4.87 13.92
C TYR A 85 -10.55 6.04 13.65
N ASP A 86 -11.41 6.35 14.62
CA ASP A 86 -12.52 7.30 14.46
C ASP A 86 -13.38 6.94 13.23
N THR A 87 -13.54 7.85 12.28
CA THR A 87 -14.34 7.69 11.06
C THR A 87 -13.51 7.23 9.87
N ARG A 88 -12.20 6.96 10.06
CA ARG A 88 -11.26 6.62 9.01
C ARG A 88 -10.90 5.13 9.03
N VAL A 89 -10.69 4.59 7.84
CA VAL A 89 -10.25 3.22 7.65
C VAL A 89 -9.05 3.15 6.73
N THR A 90 -8.09 2.32 7.10
CA THR A 90 -6.92 2.01 6.28
C THR A 90 -6.75 0.49 6.19
N TYR A 91 -6.65 -0.02 4.97
CA TYR A 91 -6.38 -1.43 4.72
C TYR A 91 -4.88 -1.69 4.59
N LEU A 92 -4.38 -2.67 5.33
CA LEU A 92 -3.05 -3.23 5.09
C LEU A 92 -3.13 -4.25 3.96
N MET A 93 -2.42 -4.00 2.87
CA MET A 93 -2.40 -4.82 1.68
C MET A 93 -1.02 -5.45 1.49
N ARG A 94 -0.94 -6.77 1.39
CA ARG A 94 0.32 -7.43 1.07
C ARG A 94 0.78 -7.12 -0.35
N VAL A 95 2.05 -6.78 -0.50
CA VAL A 95 2.77 -6.74 -1.78
C VAL A 95 4.14 -7.39 -1.65
N ASP A 96 4.81 -7.63 -2.77
CA ASP A 96 6.22 -8.02 -2.78
C ASP A 96 7.09 -6.77 -2.56
N TYR A 97 8.21 -6.93 -1.86
CA TYR A 97 9.15 -5.82 -1.63
C TYR A 97 9.86 -5.49 -2.93
N ASP A 98 9.88 -4.20 -3.27
CA ASP A 98 10.60 -3.66 -4.43
C ASP A 98 11.43 -2.47 -3.96
N GLU A 99 12.75 -2.64 -3.95
CA GLU A 99 13.71 -1.60 -3.56
C GLU A 99 13.75 -0.43 -4.56
N ARG A 100 13.35 -0.66 -5.82
CA ARG A 100 13.38 0.34 -6.89
C ARG A 100 12.07 1.12 -7.00
N LEU A 101 11.00 0.65 -6.37
CA LEU A 101 9.71 1.35 -6.38
C LEU A 101 9.83 2.82 -5.96
N PRO A 102 10.48 3.18 -4.83
CA PRO A 102 10.72 4.58 -4.49
C PRO A 102 11.46 5.37 -5.58
N PHE A 103 12.49 4.78 -6.18
CA PHE A 103 13.24 5.45 -7.25
C PHE A 103 12.34 5.78 -8.44
N TYR A 104 11.58 4.81 -8.95
CA TYR A 104 10.71 5.02 -10.09
C TYR A 104 9.56 5.97 -9.80
N PHE A 105 8.91 5.83 -8.64
CA PHE A 105 7.79 6.70 -8.25
C PHE A 105 8.25 8.15 -8.10
N ASN A 106 9.33 8.38 -7.36
CA ASN A 106 9.81 9.73 -7.06
C ASN A 106 10.33 10.42 -8.33
N ASN A 107 10.95 9.67 -9.24
CA ASN A 107 11.34 10.19 -10.57
C ASN A 107 10.12 10.51 -11.45
N ASN A 108 9.09 9.66 -11.43
CA ASN A 108 7.85 9.91 -12.15
C ASN A 108 7.19 11.22 -11.68
N TYR A 109 7.11 11.43 -10.36
CA TYR A 109 6.61 12.68 -9.81
C TYR A 109 7.44 13.89 -10.25
N ARG A 110 8.79 13.79 -10.21
CA ARG A 110 9.67 14.86 -10.68
C ARG A 110 9.39 15.21 -12.15
N PHE A 111 9.28 14.21 -13.02
CA PHE A 111 8.95 14.41 -14.43
C PHE A 111 7.61 15.14 -14.61
N ILE A 112 6.56 14.69 -13.91
CA ILE A 112 5.22 15.31 -13.96
C ILE A 112 5.28 16.78 -13.53
N LYS A 113 6.01 17.08 -12.44
CA LYS A 113 6.14 18.43 -11.91
C LYS A 113 6.88 19.39 -12.86
N GLU A 114 7.90 18.89 -13.55
CA GLU A 114 8.74 19.67 -14.47
C GLU A 114 8.10 19.82 -15.86
N THR A 115 7.11 18.99 -16.18
CA THR A 115 6.40 19.04 -17.47
C THR A 115 5.17 19.96 -17.37
N ALA A 116 5.21 21.11 -18.04
CA ALA A 116 4.24 22.21 -17.86
C ALA A 116 2.75 21.80 -17.98
N ASN A 117 2.40 20.96 -18.94
CA ASN A 117 1.02 20.49 -19.15
C ASN A 117 0.56 19.42 -18.15
N LEU A 118 1.50 18.70 -17.51
CA LEU A 118 1.17 17.73 -16.46
C LEU A 118 1.15 18.38 -15.08
N ARG A 119 1.96 19.43 -14.88
CA ARG A 119 1.97 20.22 -13.64
C ARG A 119 0.60 20.84 -13.34
N SER A 120 -0.14 21.30 -14.34
CA SER A 120 -1.50 21.85 -14.15
C SER A 120 -2.49 20.79 -13.66
N ILE A 121 -2.31 19.54 -14.09
CA ILE A 121 -3.09 18.40 -13.61
C ILE A 121 -2.72 18.14 -12.15
N ALA A 122 -1.44 17.97 -11.83
CA ALA A 122 -0.99 17.73 -10.45
C ALA A 122 -1.31 18.86 -9.46
N ALA A 123 -1.55 20.08 -9.96
CA ALA A 123 -1.91 21.23 -9.14
C ALA A 123 -3.43 21.45 -9.00
N HIS A 124 -4.25 20.62 -9.65
CA HIS A 124 -5.70 20.78 -9.60
C HIS A 124 -6.25 20.24 -8.26
N PRO A 125 -6.94 21.06 -7.46
CA PRO A 125 -7.32 20.70 -6.09
C PRO A 125 -8.35 19.58 -5.97
N GLU A 126 -8.97 19.17 -7.08
CA GLU A 126 -10.02 18.14 -7.10
C GLU A 126 -9.67 16.86 -7.87
N ASN A 127 -8.49 16.79 -8.50
CA ASN A 127 -8.06 15.55 -9.13
C ASN A 127 -7.11 14.86 -8.15
N GLY A 128 -7.50 13.71 -7.60
CA GLY A 128 -6.69 12.98 -6.60
C GLY A 128 -5.37 12.42 -7.16
N TYR A 129 -4.98 12.83 -8.37
CA TYR A 129 -3.79 12.35 -9.05
C TYR A 129 -2.57 13.16 -8.63
N PHE A 130 -1.45 12.47 -8.47
CA PHE A 130 -0.16 13.13 -8.20
C PHE A 130 -0.11 13.92 -6.88
N GLU A 131 -1.05 13.66 -5.95
CA GLU A 131 -1.06 14.25 -4.60
C GLU A 131 0.16 13.82 -3.77
N LYS A 132 0.73 12.65 -4.05
CA LYS A 132 1.95 12.15 -3.39
C LYS A 132 3.20 12.48 -4.21
N SER A 133 4.14 13.19 -3.59
CA SER A 133 5.41 13.57 -4.21
C SER A 133 6.50 12.51 -4.11
N HIS A 134 6.52 11.78 -2.99
CA HIS A 134 7.52 10.77 -2.71
C HIS A 134 6.89 9.55 -2.05
N VAL A 135 7.46 8.38 -2.28
CA VAL A 135 7.15 7.18 -1.49
C VAL A 135 8.42 6.63 -0.88
N ARG A 136 8.28 5.96 0.25
CA ARG A 136 9.37 5.28 0.94
C ARG A 136 8.87 4.06 1.70
N TRP A 137 9.71 3.02 1.74
CA TRP A 137 9.52 1.89 2.63
C TRP A 137 10.00 2.23 4.04
N PHE A 138 9.15 2.00 5.03
CA PHE A 138 9.44 2.19 6.46
C PHE A 138 9.39 0.84 7.18
N THR A 139 10.39 0.58 8.01
CA THR A 139 10.36 -0.52 8.98
C THR A 139 9.59 -0.13 10.24
N LEU A 140 9.25 -1.09 11.10
CA LEU A 140 8.69 -0.79 12.43
C LEU A 140 9.61 0.13 13.25
N ALA A 141 10.94 -0.04 13.13
CA ALA A 141 11.89 0.84 13.81
C ALA A 141 11.80 2.28 13.28
N ASP A 142 11.67 2.44 11.96
CA ASP A 142 11.50 3.76 11.34
C ASP A 142 10.19 4.41 11.79
N LEU A 143 9.09 3.66 11.85
CA LEU A 143 7.81 4.20 12.31
C LEU A 143 7.85 4.69 13.76
N LYS A 144 8.66 4.06 14.62
CA LYS A 144 8.85 4.53 16.00
C LYS A 144 9.72 5.78 16.03
N ARG A 145 10.84 5.78 15.30
CA ARG A 145 11.84 6.85 15.31
C ARG A 145 11.34 8.13 14.62
N GLU A 146 10.59 7.98 13.54
CA GLU A 146 10.15 9.06 12.66
C GLU A 146 8.64 9.33 12.78
N ARG A 147 8.00 8.86 13.86
CA ARG A 147 6.56 9.05 14.13
C ARG A 147 6.10 10.51 13.96
N GLY A 148 6.96 11.47 14.33
CA GLY A 148 6.68 12.90 14.22
C GLY A 148 6.57 13.42 12.78
N ALA A 149 7.18 12.75 11.80
CA ALA A 149 7.15 13.14 10.39
C ALA A 149 5.83 12.78 9.68
N PHE A 150 4.99 11.97 10.33
CA PHE A 150 3.66 11.62 9.84
C PHE A 150 2.62 12.63 10.29
N ARG A 151 1.58 12.78 9.46
CA ARG A 151 0.40 13.63 9.72
C ARG A 151 -0.19 13.31 11.09
N GLU A 152 -0.53 14.33 11.87
CA GLU A 152 -0.93 14.16 13.27
C GLU A 152 -2.05 13.14 13.48
N TYR A 153 -3.14 13.25 12.70
CA TYR A 153 -4.26 12.30 12.79
C TYR A 153 -3.85 10.86 12.46
N PHE A 154 -2.82 10.69 11.64
CA PHE A 154 -2.38 9.40 11.13
C PHE A 154 -1.50 8.64 12.13
N ARG A 155 -0.92 9.34 13.10
CA ARG A 155 -0.02 8.74 14.10
C ARG A 155 -0.68 7.63 14.92
N ASN A 156 -2.00 7.70 15.14
CA ASN A 156 -2.75 6.62 15.79
C ASN A 156 -2.72 5.31 14.99
N PHE A 157 -2.78 5.37 13.66
CA PHE A 157 -2.63 4.17 12.83
C PHE A 157 -1.22 3.58 12.96
N LEU A 158 -0.18 4.41 13.11
CA LEU A 158 1.17 3.92 13.35
C LEU A 158 1.27 3.13 14.66
N ASP A 159 0.65 3.64 15.73
CA ASP A 159 0.63 2.97 17.02
C ASP A 159 -0.14 1.65 16.95
N MET A 160 -1.26 1.61 16.20
CA MET A 160 -1.99 0.37 15.91
C MET A 160 -1.14 -0.62 15.11
N ILE A 161 -0.39 -0.17 14.10
CA ILE A 161 0.52 -1.02 13.32
C ILE A 161 1.60 -1.63 14.21
N GLN A 162 2.19 -0.82 15.10
CA GLN A 162 3.19 -1.29 16.07
C GLN A 162 2.62 -2.35 17.00
N TYR A 163 1.47 -2.07 17.61
CA TYR A 163 0.79 -3.00 18.51
C TYR A 163 0.41 -4.31 17.82
N ARG A 164 -0.04 -4.24 16.56
CA ARG A 164 -0.49 -5.39 15.76
C ARG A 164 0.64 -6.05 14.97
N ALA A 165 1.89 -5.61 15.10
CA ALA A 165 3.03 -6.14 14.35
C ALA A 165 3.18 -7.68 14.41
N PRO A 166 3.00 -8.36 15.58
CA PRO A 166 3.07 -9.82 15.64
C PRO A 166 2.01 -10.51 14.77
N GLU A 167 0.79 -9.95 14.75
CA GLU A 167 -0.29 -10.46 13.90
C GLU A 167 -0.01 -10.21 12.42
N ILE A 168 0.41 -8.99 12.05
CA ILE A 168 0.75 -8.64 10.67
C ILE A 168 1.82 -9.61 10.15
N ARG A 169 2.87 -9.85 10.95
CA ARG A 169 3.93 -10.82 10.63
C ARG A 169 3.37 -12.23 10.42
N ARG A 170 2.53 -12.73 11.33
CA ARG A 170 1.88 -14.05 11.21
C ARG A 170 1.07 -14.16 9.92
N LEU A 171 0.25 -13.16 9.62
CA LEU A 171 -0.53 -13.09 8.39
C LEU A 171 0.40 -13.08 7.17
N MET A 172 1.51 -12.34 7.21
CA MET A 172 2.53 -12.32 6.17
C MET A 172 3.12 -13.72 5.87
N HIS A 173 3.26 -14.58 6.87
CA HIS A 173 3.74 -15.95 6.65
C HIS A 173 2.67 -16.94 6.14
N LYS A 174 1.39 -16.80 6.55
CA LYS A 174 0.31 -17.75 6.24
C LYS A 174 0.08 -18.00 4.74
N ARG A 175 0.34 -17.00 3.88
CA ARG A 175 0.19 -17.17 2.42
C ARG A 175 1.37 -17.88 1.76
N ARG A 176 2.57 -17.81 2.35
CA ARG A 176 3.76 -18.54 1.86
C ARG A 176 3.62 -20.04 2.09
N SER A 177 3.00 -20.47 3.19
CA SER A 177 2.78 -21.90 3.48
C SER A 177 1.78 -22.54 2.52
N ASN A 178 0.67 -21.87 2.19
CA ASN A 178 -0.34 -22.37 1.23
C ASN A 178 0.21 -22.55 -0.20
N LYS A 179 1.17 -21.70 -0.64
CA LYS A 179 1.87 -21.92 -1.92
C LYS A 179 2.82 -23.13 -1.89
N ARG A 180 3.45 -23.43 -0.73
CA ARG A 180 4.38 -24.57 -0.57
C ARG A 180 3.66 -25.91 -0.43
N SER A 181 2.52 -25.97 0.25
CA SER A 181 1.72 -27.21 0.40
C SER A 181 1.17 -27.70 -0.95
N ASN A 182 0.64 -26.81 -1.78
CA ASN A 182 0.17 -27.15 -3.13
C ASN A 182 1.28 -27.61 -4.10
N LYS A 183 2.53 -27.19 -3.88
CA LYS A 183 3.68 -27.68 -4.66
C LYS A 183 4.08 -29.12 -4.28
N ARG A 184 3.83 -29.55 -3.03
CA ARG A 184 4.11 -30.92 -2.56
C ARG A 184 3.06 -31.93 -3.02
N SER A 185 1.78 -31.56 -3.07
CA SER A 185 0.71 -32.45 -3.58
C SER A 185 0.88 -32.76 -5.07
N ASN A 186 1.23 -31.77 -5.90
CA ASN A 186 1.48 -31.98 -7.33
C ASN A 186 2.72 -32.85 -7.64
N LYS A 187 3.70 -32.91 -6.73
CA LYS A 187 4.87 -33.80 -6.89
C LYS A 187 4.55 -35.26 -6.57
N ARG A 188 3.58 -35.53 -5.68
CA ARG A 188 3.09 -36.91 -5.40
C ARG A 188 2.30 -37.48 -6.58
N ASN A 189 1.47 -36.67 -7.25
CA ASN A 189 0.66 -37.14 -8.40
C ASN A 189 1.46 -37.44 -9.68
N LYS A 190 2.69 -36.92 -9.82
CA LYS A 190 3.57 -37.29 -10.95
C LYS A 190 4.31 -38.62 -10.75
N ARG A 191 4.44 -39.13 -9.52
CA ARG A 191 5.10 -40.41 -9.25
C ARG A 191 4.18 -41.63 -9.36
N SER A 192 2.86 -41.45 -9.36
CA SER A 192 1.92 -42.59 -9.52
C SER A 192 1.62 -42.94 -10.98
N LYS A 193 1.86 -42.03 -11.94
CA LYS A 193 1.60 -42.28 -13.37
C LYS A 193 2.67 -43.09 -14.10
N THR A 194 3.82 -43.38 -13.47
CA THR A 194 4.89 -44.16 -14.12
C THR A 194 4.81 -45.66 -13.86
N ARG A 195 3.82 -46.15 -13.10
CA ARG A 195 3.81 -47.54 -12.59
C ARG A 195 2.78 -48.49 -13.22
N THR A 196 2.05 -48.06 -14.26
CA THR A 196 1.04 -48.92 -14.90
C THR A 196 1.18 -48.86 -16.43
N ARG A 197 2.24 -49.49 -16.92
CA ARG A 197 2.33 -50.02 -18.29
C ARG A 197 3.23 -51.24 -18.26
N ARG A 198 2.67 -52.39 -17.90
CA ARG A 198 3.20 -53.70 -18.25
C ARG A 198 2.03 -54.65 -18.48
N TYR A 199 1.96 -55.05 -19.75
CA TYR A 199 1.23 -56.14 -20.42
C TYR A 199 -0.29 -56.13 -20.29
#